data_AF-A0A1H2ENL9-F1
#
_entry.id   AF-A0A1H2ENL9-F1
#
_cell.length_a   1.000
_cell.length_b   1.000
_cell.length_c   1.000
_cell.angle_alpha   90.00
_cell.angle_beta   90.00
_cell.angle_gamma   90.00
#
_symmetry.space_group_name_H-M   'P 1'
#
loop_
_entity.id
_entity.type
_entity.pdbx_description
1 polymer ?
#
loop_
_entity_poly.entity_id
_entity_poly.type
_entity_poly.pdbx_seq_one_letter_code
_entity_poly.pdbx_strand_id
1 'polypeptide(L)'
;MLDPILLPLLRCPETRQTLTLCAGSESPLAPAIAAGGVVNRGGKVVNALPEAFLVREDGTVAYPVRGGIPLLLVEEGVVVKALEG
;
A
#
# COMPACT_ATOMS: atom_id res chain seq x y z
N MET A 1 2.44 0.72 -15.23
CA MET A 1 1.11 0.10 -15.07
C MET A 1 1.34 -1.35 -14.64
N LEU A 2 0.71 -1.78 -13.55
CA LEU A 2 0.81 -3.17 -13.08
C LEU A 2 -0.04 -4.07 -13.98
N ASP A 3 0.47 -5.25 -14.33
CA ASP A 3 -0.19 -6.15 -15.28
C ASP A 3 -1.51 -6.71 -14.70
N PRO A 4 -2.67 -6.50 -15.37
CA PRO A 4 -3.97 -6.93 -14.86
C PRO A 4 -4.09 -8.46 -14.72
N ILE A 5 -3.29 -9.24 -15.45
CA ILE A 5 -3.29 -10.71 -15.34
C ILE A 5 -2.59 -11.15 -14.05
N LEU A 6 -1.56 -10.43 -13.61
CA LEU A 6 -0.77 -10.78 -12.43
C LEU A 6 -1.47 -10.38 -11.13
N LEU A 7 -2.19 -9.27 -11.13
CA LEU A 7 -2.95 -8.75 -9.99
C LEU A 7 -3.77 -9.81 -9.22
N PRO A 8 -4.65 -10.60 -9.87
CA PRO A 8 -5.44 -11.63 -9.18
C PRO A 8 -4.61 -12.80 -8.63
N LEU A 9 -3.34 -12.94 -9.03
CA LEU A 9 -2.42 -13.94 -8.49
C LEU A 9 -1.66 -13.45 -7.25
N LEU A 10 -1.58 -12.13 -7.04
CA LEU A 10 -0.88 -11.55 -5.89
C LEU A 10 -1.65 -11.81 -4.59
N ARG A 11 -0.91 -12.01 -3.50
CA ARG A 11 -1.46 -12.18 -2.15
C ARG A 11 -0.63 -11.40 -1.14
N CYS A 12 -1.26 -11.06 -0.01
CA CYS A 12 -0.58 -10.47 1.13
C CYS A 12 0.59 -11.38 1.58
N PRO A 13 1.82 -10.85 1.73
CA PRO A 13 2.99 -11.64 2.10
C PRO A 13 2.91 -12.25 3.52
N GLU A 14 2.10 -11.66 4.40
CA GLU A 14 1.94 -12.11 5.81
C GLU A 14 0.78 -13.11 5.96
N THR A 15 -0.39 -12.77 5.43
CA THR A 15 -1.65 -13.47 5.72
C THR A 15 -2.21 -14.26 4.55
N ARG A 16 -1.62 -14.11 3.35
CA ARG A 16 -2.13 -14.67 2.09
C ARG A 16 -3.53 -14.21 1.68
N GLN A 17 -4.04 -13.12 2.26
CA GLN A 17 -5.29 -12.49 1.84
C GLN A 17 -5.17 -11.89 0.43
N THR A 18 -6.32 -11.69 -0.22
CA THR A 18 -6.43 -11.00 -1.51
C THR A 18 -5.93 -9.55 -1.40
N LEU A 19 -5.45 -9.02 -2.53
CA LEU A 19 -5.01 -7.64 -2.68
C LEU A 19 -5.80 -6.96 -3.80
N THR A 20 -6.22 -5.72 -3.58
CA THR A 20 -6.93 -4.90 -4.55
C THR A 20 -6.10 -3.67 -4.90
N LEU A 21 -6.03 -3.31 -6.19
CA LEU A 21 -5.32 -2.11 -6.64
C LEU A 21 -6.14 -0.85 -6.30
N CYS A 22 -5.47 0.16 -5.76
CA CYS A 22 -6.01 1.49 -5.50
C CYS A 22 -5.02 2.53 -6.04
N ALA A 23 -5.48 3.55 -6.76
CA ALA A 23 -4.59 4.61 -7.21
C ALA A 23 -4.05 5.40 -6.01
N GLY A 24 -2.79 5.84 -6.09
CA GLY A 24 -2.15 6.56 -4.99
C GLY A 24 -2.91 7.81 -4.58
N SER A 25 -3.43 8.56 -5.57
CA SER A 25 -4.25 9.77 -5.37
C SER A 25 -5.63 9.51 -4.76
N GLU A 26 -6.16 8.30 -4.89
CA GLU A 26 -7.48 7.91 -4.37
C GLU A 26 -7.37 7.19 -3.02
N SER A 27 -6.15 6.91 -2.57
CA SER A 27 -5.88 6.24 -1.31
C SER A 27 -6.21 7.15 -0.11
N PRO A 28 -6.80 6.61 0.96
CA PRO A 28 -6.96 7.35 2.22
C PRO A 28 -5.60 7.75 2.85
N LEU A 29 -4.50 7.12 2.42
CA LEU A 29 -3.15 7.47 2.86
C LEU A 29 -2.61 8.76 2.21
N ALA A 30 -3.17 9.19 1.07
CA ALA A 30 -2.66 10.32 0.29
C ALA A 30 -2.46 11.61 1.09
N PRO A 31 -3.45 12.12 1.85
CA PRO A 31 -3.27 13.35 2.64
C PRO A 31 -2.22 13.19 3.74
N ALA A 32 -2.18 12.04 4.42
CA ALA A 32 -1.22 11.80 5.51
C ALA A 32 0.21 11.66 4.99
N ILE A 33 0.40 11.05 3.81
CA ILE A 33 1.69 10.98 3.13
C ILE A 33 2.15 12.37 2.71
N ALA A 34 1.25 13.20 2.17
CA ALA A 34 1.57 14.58 1.81
C ALA A 34 1.98 15.43 3.03
N ALA A 35 1.43 15.13 4.21
CA ALA A 35 1.80 15.74 5.48
C ALA A 35 3.11 15.18 6.09
N GLY A 36 3.71 14.13 5.51
CA GLY A 36 4.92 13.48 6.03
C GLY A 36 4.72 12.61 7.28
N GLY A 37 3.48 12.31 7.65
CA GLY A 37 3.14 11.61 8.90
C GLY A 37 3.09 10.09 8.79
N VAL A 38 3.30 9.52 7.60
CA VAL A 38 3.13 8.09 7.35
C VAL A 38 4.46 7.35 7.41
N VAL A 39 4.52 6.36 8.28
CA VAL A 39 5.62 5.38 8.37
C VAL A 39 5.13 4.00 7.97
N ASN A 40 5.97 3.25 7.26
CA ASN A 40 5.71 1.84 7.02
C ASN A 40 6.01 1.01 8.27
N ARG A 41 5.65 -0.27 8.25
CA ARG A 41 5.86 -1.22 9.36
C ARG A 41 7.35 -1.42 9.70
N GLY A 42 8.25 -1.19 8.75
CA GLY A 42 9.70 -1.17 8.95
C GLY A 42 10.25 0.14 9.53
N GLY A 43 9.39 1.09 9.91
CA GLY A 43 9.78 2.36 10.53
C GLY A 43 10.34 3.41 9.55
N LYS A 44 10.22 3.20 8.24
CA LYS A 44 10.66 4.16 7.22
C LYS A 44 9.52 5.12 6.87
N VAL A 45 9.84 6.41 6.79
CA VAL A 45 8.90 7.45 6.34
C VAL A 45 8.57 7.25 4.86
N VAL A 46 7.29 7.30 4.53
CA VAL A 46 6.79 7.26 3.15
C VAL A 46 6.86 8.68 2.57
N ASN A 47 8.03 9.07 2.06
CA ASN A 47 8.31 10.46 1.66
C ASN A 47 7.61 10.93 0.37
N ALA A 48 7.18 10.01 -0.49
CA ALA A 48 6.54 10.33 -1.77
C ALA A 48 5.35 9.41 -2.01
N LEU A 49 4.23 10.01 -2.40
CA LEU A 49 2.99 9.30 -2.74
C LEU A 49 3.29 8.27 -3.85
N PRO A 50 3.13 6.96 -3.56
CA PRO A 50 3.22 5.93 -4.59
C PRO A 50 2.19 6.14 -5.69
N GLU A 51 2.44 5.63 -6.89
CA GLU A 51 1.48 5.73 -8.01
C GLU A 51 0.20 4.92 -7.73
N ALA A 52 0.34 3.84 -6.97
CA ALA A 52 -0.76 2.98 -6.55
C ALA A 52 -0.40 2.24 -5.26
N PHE A 53 -1.41 1.62 -4.66
CA PHE A 53 -1.31 0.71 -3.54
C PHE A 53 -2.01 -0.60 -3.86
N LEU A 54 -1.46 -1.70 -3.35
CA LEU A 54 -2.16 -2.96 -3.19
C LEU A 54 -2.72 -3.02 -1.77
N VAL A 55 -4.04 -2.87 -1.65
CA VAL A 55 -4.74 -2.83 -0.36
C VAL A 55 -5.19 -4.24 -0.01
N ARG A 56 -4.89 -4.67 1.22
CA ARG A 56 -5.34 -5.95 1.77
C ARG A 56 -6.87 -5.98 1.85
N GLU A 57 -7.47 -7.13 1.61
CA GLU A 57 -8.93 -7.32 1.59
C GLU A 57 -9.65 -6.79 2.84
N ASP A 58 -9.02 -6.84 4.02
CA ASP A 58 -9.57 -6.29 5.26
C ASP A 58 -9.41 -4.76 5.42
N GLY A 59 -8.82 -4.09 4.43
CA GLY A 59 -8.62 -2.64 4.38
C GLY A 59 -7.61 -2.11 5.39
N THR A 60 -6.87 -2.96 6.11
CA THR A 60 -6.03 -2.50 7.22
C THR A 60 -4.57 -2.23 6.85
N VAL A 61 -4.08 -2.83 5.75
CA VAL A 61 -2.69 -2.70 5.29
C VAL A 61 -2.68 -2.43 3.79
N ALA A 62 -1.83 -1.50 3.37
CA ALA A 62 -1.57 -1.20 1.97
C ALA A 62 -0.07 -1.35 1.66
N TYR A 63 0.25 -1.95 0.52
CA TYR A 63 1.61 -2.07 0.02
C TYR A 63 1.82 -1.13 -1.17
N PRO A 64 2.88 -0.32 -1.19
CA PRO A 64 3.10 0.63 -2.27
C PRO A 64 3.49 -0.06 -3.59
N VAL A 65 3.04 0.51 -4.70
CA VAL A 65 3.52 0.20 -6.05
C VAL A 65 4.38 1.38 -6.51
N ARG A 66 5.61 1.13 -6.94
CA ARG A 66 6.54 2.16 -7.41
C ARG A 66 7.22 1.72 -8.71
N GLY A 67 7.16 2.56 -9.74
CA GLY A 67 7.64 2.23 -11.08
C GLY A 67 6.96 0.97 -11.65
N GLY A 68 5.68 0.75 -11.32
CA GLY A 68 4.96 -0.48 -11.65
C GLY A 68 5.38 -1.74 -10.88
N ILE A 69 6.29 -1.64 -9.90
CA ILE A 69 6.76 -2.78 -9.10
C ILE A 69 6.05 -2.79 -7.74
N PRO A 70 5.32 -3.87 -7.38
CA PRO A 70 4.76 -4.05 -6.05
C PRO A 70 5.83 -4.33 -5.01
N LEU A 71 5.87 -3.55 -3.93
CA LEU A 71 6.74 -3.79 -2.79
C LEU A 71 6.04 -4.69 -1.76
N LEU A 72 5.97 -6.00 -2.06
CA LEU A 72 5.30 -7.02 -1.23
C LEU A 72 6.21 -7.58 -0.14
N LEU A 73 6.84 -6.70 0.63
CA LEU A 73 7.55 -7.06 1.87
C LEU A 73 6.69 -6.69 3.06
N VAL A 74 6.68 -7.51 4.10
CA VAL A 74 5.89 -7.24 5.33
C VAL A 74 6.22 -5.87 5.92
N GLU A 75 7.51 -5.49 5.90
CA GLU A 75 8.00 -4.21 6.41
C GLU A 75 7.56 -3.00 5.57
N GLU A 76 7.28 -3.20 4.28
CA GLU A 76 6.82 -2.13 3.38
C GLU A 76 5.32 -1.86 3.53
N GLY A 77 4.58 -2.69 4.27
CA GLY A 77 3.17 -2.48 4.55
C GLY A 77 2.93 -1.21 5.37
N VAL A 78 1.94 -0.42 4.96
CA VAL A 78 1.48 0.78 5.66
C VAL A 78 0.12 0.49 6.28
N VAL A 79 -0.08 0.85 7.55
CA VAL A 79 -1.36 0.66 8.23
C VAL A 79 -2.33 1.75 7.79
N VAL A 80 -3.48 1.34 7.25
CA VAL A 80 -4.50 2.24 6.70
C VAL A 80 -5.43 2.79 7.80
N LYS A 81 -5.84 1.94 8.74
CA LYS A 81 -6.72 2.32 9.88
C LYS A 81 -6.08 3.28 10.89
N ALA A 82 -4.76 3.47 10.85
CA ALA A 82 -4.07 4.38 11.76
C ALA A 82 -4.31 5.87 11.43
N LEU A 83 -5.05 6.17 10.35
CA LEU A 83 -5.35 7.54 9.91
C LEU A 83 -6.74 8.04 10.30
N GLU A 84 -7.56 7.25 10.99
CA GLU A 84 -8.88 7.66 11.51
C GLU A 84 -8.77 8.42 12.85
N GLY A 85 -7.84 9.38 12.93
CA GLY A 85 -7.60 10.23 14.12
C GLY A 85 -7.94 11.69 13.87
#